data_AF-A0A1V3FPB1-F1
#
_entry.id   AF-A0A1V3FPB1-F1
#
_cell.length_a   1.000
_cell.length_b   1.000
_cell.length_c   1.000
_cell.angle_alpha   90.00
_cell.angle_beta   90.00
_cell.angle_gamma   90.00
#
_symmetry.space_group_name_H-M   'P 1'
#
loop_
_entity.id
_entity.type
_entity.pdbx_description
1 polymer ?
#
loop_
_entity_poly.entity_id
_entity_poly.type
_entity_poly.pdbx_seq_one_letter_code
_entity_poly.pdbx_strand_id
1 'polypeptide(L)'
;KDYQQQLERVFAETHEDAPASGDEGIRPAEDRDAAPKAPASTAISAEMLRAIGQAHLDVPEGFTVHPKLAALLERRAKMAVDGGIDWGFAELAAFGSLLMEGVPVRLAGQDSQRGTFTQRHSVFHDRITGETWAPLKHLSEDQAQFWVYNSLLSEYAALGFEYGYSVERSDALVLWEAQFGDFVNGAQTIIDEFISSADQKWSQTSSVVLLLPHGYEGQGPDHSSARIERFLQMCAEDNMRVVNPSTGANHFHVLREQAYARPRRPLIV
;
A
#
# COMPACT_ATOMS: atom_id res chain seq x y z
N LYS A 1 38.72 -36.50 -13.90
CA LYS A 1 38.15 -36.44 -15.27
C LYS A 1 36.66 -36.78 -15.32
N ASP A 2 36.08 -37.37 -14.27
CA ASP A 2 34.68 -37.83 -14.23
C ASP A 2 33.66 -36.76 -13.76
N TYR A 3 34.13 -35.76 -12.99
CA TYR A 3 33.26 -34.76 -12.37
C TYR A 3 32.65 -33.76 -13.36
N GLN A 4 33.41 -33.41 -14.41
CA GLN A 4 32.95 -32.49 -15.46
C GLN A 4 31.85 -33.10 -16.31
N GLN A 5 31.95 -34.40 -16.60
CA GLN A 5 30.92 -35.15 -17.32
C GLN A 5 29.67 -35.34 -16.47
N GLN A 6 29.81 -35.53 -15.16
CA GLN A 6 28.66 -35.53 -14.24
C GLN A 6 27.94 -34.18 -14.21
N LEU A 7 28.68 -33.05 -14.18
CA LEU A 7 28.09 -31.72 -14.22
C LEU A 7 27.36 -31.44 -15.54
N GLU A 8 27.97 -31.79 -16.68
CA GLU A 8 27.34 -31.64 -17.99
C GLU A 8 26.09 -32.51 -18.13
N ARG A 9 26.12 -33.72 -17.57
CA ARG A 9 24.96 -34.63 -17.58
C ARG A 9 23.83 -34.11 -16.72
N VAL A 10 24.11 -33.64 -15.49
CA VAL A 10 23.09 -33.04 -14.61
C VAL A 10 22.52 -31.76 -15.23
N PHE A 11 23.36 -30.96 -15.89
CA PHE A 11 22.92 -29.77 -16.63
C PHE A 11 22.00 -30.12 -17.80
N ALA A 12 22.32 -31.18 -18.57
CA ALA A 12 21.46 -31.64 -19.66
C ALA A 12 20.13 -32.22 -19.16
N GLU A 13 20.16 -33.06 -18.12
CA GLU A 13 18.95 -33.65 -17.50
C GLU A 13 18.01 -32.57 -16.94
N THR A 14 18.55 -31.50 -16.34
CA THR A 14 17.76 -30.36 -15.84
C THR A 14 17.23 -29.43 -16.93
N HIS A 15 17.86 -29.41 -18.11
CA HIS A 15 17.38 -28.64 -19.26
C HIS A 15 16.25 -29.36 -20.01
N GLU A 16 16.28 -30.69 -20.07
CA GLU A 16 15.26 -31.49 -20.75
C GLU A 16 13.97 -31.68 -19.92
N ASP A 17 14.07 -31.70 -18.58
CA ASP A 17 12.93 -31.83 -17.67
C ASP A 17 12.33 -30.49 -17.20
N ALA A 18 12.91 -29.35 -17.62
CA ALA A 18 12.25 -28.08 -17.44
C ALA A 18 11.02 -28.05 -18.36
N PRO A 19 9.78 -27.89 -17.84
CA PRO A 19 8.66 -27.56 -18.71
C PRO A 19 9.10 -26.35 -19.51
N ALA A 20 8.91 -26.37 -20.83
CA ALA A 20 9.20 -25.23 -21.70
C ALA A 20 8.59 -24.01 -21.03
N SER A 21 9.43 -23.22 -20.35
CA SER A 21 9.05 -21.93 -19.83
C SER A 21 8.71 -21.19 -21.10
N GLY A 22 7.41 -21.02 -21.34
CA GLY A 22 6.94 -20.23 -22.45
C GLY A 22 7.80 -18.98 -22.47
N ASP A 23 8.30 -18.66 -23.65
CA ASP A 23 8.85 -17.37 -23.98
C ASP A 23 7.74 -16.33 -23.81
N GLU A 24 7.37 -16.10 -22.55
CA GLU A 24 6.68 -14.94 -22.10
C GLU A 24 7.78 -14.04 -21.57
N GLY A 25 8.59 -13.53 -22.50
CA GLY A 25 9.23 -12.24 -22.28
C GLY A 25 8.23 -11.28 -21.66
N ILE A 26 8.73 -10.35 -20.83
CA ILE A 26 7.93 -9.35 -20.09
C ILE A 26 6.71 -8.94 -20.92
N ARG A 27 5.54 -9.51 -20.60
CA ARG A 27 4.32 -9.23 -21.36
C ARG A 27 4.10 -7.72 -21.29
N PRO A 28 3.80 -7.03 -22.41
CA PRO A 28 3.55 -5.60 -22.41
C PRO A 28 2.56 -5.22 -21.30
N ALA A 29 2.81 -4.12 -20.60
CA ALA A 29 2.01 -3.69 -19.44
C ALA A 29 0.50 -3.54 -19.73
N GLU A 30 0.13 -3.41 -21.01
CA GLU A 30 -1.24 -3.30 -21.51
C GLU A 30 -2.04 -4.62 -21.39
N ASP A 31 -1.40 -5.79 -21.51
CA ASP A 31 -2.08 -7.10 -21.45
C ASP A 31 -2.37 -7.59 -20.02
N ARG A 32 -1.97 -6.82 -19.00
CA ARG A 32 -2.12 -7.15 -17.58
C ARG A 32 -3.20 -6.34 -16.86
N ASP A 33 -3.96 -5.49 -17.54
CA ASP A 33 -4.87 -4.56 -16.87
C ASP A 33 -6.20 -5.22 -16.49
N ALA A 34 -6.16 -6.00 -15.40
CA ALA A 34 -7.33 -6.68 -14.82
C ALA A 34 -8.11 -5.80 -13.82
N ALA A 35 -7.78 -4.50 -13.74
CA ALA A 35 -8.37 -3.62 -12.76
C ALA A 35 -9.85 -3.32 -13.05
N PRO A 36 -10.67 -3.12 -12.00
CA PRO A 36 -12.04 -2.65 -12.17
C PRO A 36 -12.09 -1.34 -12.96
N LYS A 37 -13.17 -1.14 -13.72
CA LYS A 37 -13.37 0.09 -14.49
C LYS A 37 -13.38 1.30 -13.56
N ALA A 38 -12.55 2.29 -13.85
CA ALA A 38 -12.46 3.53 -13.09
C ALA A 38 -13.85 4.20 -12.94
N PRO A 39 -14.25 4.60 -11.72
CA PRO A 39 -15.47 5.37 -11.52
C PRO A 39 -15.33 6.77 -12.10
N ALA A 40 -16.47 7.43 -12.37
CA ALA A 40 -16.48 8.80 -12.91
C ALA A 40 -15.97 9.85 -11.89
N SER A 41 -15.89 9.50 -10.61
CA SER A 41 -15.42 10.36 -9.52
C SER A 41 -14.81 9.52 -8.41
N THR A 42 -13.87 10.10 -7.67
CA THR A 42 -13.33 9.51 -6.43
C THR A 42 -14.24 9.74 -5.22
N ALA A 43 -15.35 10.47 -5.37
CA ALA A 43 -16.35 10.59 -4.30
C ALA A 43 -17.02 9.24 -3.99
N ILE A 44 -17.44 9.06 -2.74
CA ILE A 44 -18.21 7.89 -2.29
C ILE A 44 -19.54 8.34 -1.69
N SER A 45 -20.51 7.42 -1.60
CA SER A 45 -21.79 7.73 -0.99
C SER A 45 -21.67 7.85 0.54
N ALA A 46 -22.60 8.60 1.15
CA ALA A 46 -22.68 8.71 2.61
C ALA A 46 -22.98 7.35 3.25
N GLU A 47 -23.72 6.48 2.56
CA GLU A 47 -24.02 5.11 2.98
C GLU A 47 -22.74 4.26 3.05
N MET A 48 -21.88 4.35 2.04
CA MET A 48 -20.61 3.63 2.02
C MET A 48 -19.69 4.12 3.14
N LEU A 49 -19.56 5.44 3.33
CA LEU A 49 -18.77 6.00 4.41
C LEU A 49 -19.30 5.55 5.79
N ARG A 50 -20.62 5.55 5.98
CA ARG A 50 -21.27 5.06 7.19
C ARG A 50 -21.00 3.57 7.43
N ALA A 51 -21.04 2.73 6.40
CA ALA A 51 -20.72 1.32 6.53
C ALA A 51 -19.27 1.10 7.01
N ILE A 52 -18.32 1.86 6.47
CA ILE A 52 -16.91 1.80 6.90
C ILE A 52 -16.74 2.27 8.36
N GLY A 53 -17.48 3.30 8.76
CA GLY A 53 -17.52 3.75 10.15
C GLY A 53 -18.12 2.69 11.08
N GLN A 54 -19.24 2.09 10.69
CA GLN A 54 -19.96 1.08 11.47
C GLN A 54 -19.13 -0.19 11.68
N ALA A 55 -18.34 -0.61 10.68
CA ALA A 55 -17.45 -1.76 10.80
C ALA A 55 -16.46 -1.67 11.97
N HIS A 56 -16.15 -0.47 12.46
CA HIS A 56 -15.33 -0.28 13.66
C HIS A 56 -16.06 -0.61 14.97
N LEU A 57 -17.38 -0.73 14.95
CA LEU A 57 -18.20 -1.15 16.10
C LEU A 57 -18.59 -2.63 16.04
N ASP A 58 -18.37 -3.29 14.90
CA ASP A 58 -18.70 -4.69 14.67
C ASP A 58 -17.60 -5.61 15.23
N VAL A 59 -17.33 -5.42 16.53
CA VAL A 59 -16.35 -6.19 17.30
C VAL A 59 -16.82 -7.65 17.39
N PRO A 60 -15.97 -8.64 17.04
CA PRO A 60 -16.35 -10.04 17.10
C PRO A 60 -16.78 -10.49 18.50
N GLU A 61 -17.71 -11.44 18.57
CA GLU A 61 -18.12 -12.02 19.84
C GLU A 61 -16.91 -12.60 20.59
N GLY A 62 -16.78 -12.25 21.87
CA GLY A 62 -15.66 -12.66 22.71
C GLY A 62 -14.39 -11.81 22.58
N PHE A 63 -14.32 -10.87 21.62
CA PHE A 63 -13.15 -10.02 21.44
C PHE A 63 -13.09 -8.90 22.49
N THR A 64 -12.00 -8.83 23.25
CA THR A 64 -11.77 -7.84 24.31
C THR A 64 -10.92 -6.69 23.79
N VAL A 65 -11.58 -5.61 23.35
CA VAL A 65 -10.92 -4.38 22.90
C VAL A 65 -10.11 -3.73 24.04
N HIS A 66 -8.90 -3.27 23.75
CA HIS A 66 -8.12 -2.49 24.71
C HIS A 66 -8.87 -1.19 25.10
N PRO A 67 -9.04 -0.85 26.40
CA PRO A 67 -9.90 0.27 26.82
C PRO A 67 -9.54 1.63 26.22
N LYS A 68 -8.24 1.90 25.98
CA LYS A 68 -7.79 3.14 25.33
C LYS A 68 -8.21 3.25 23.85
N LEU A 69 -8.61 2.13 23.22
CA LEU A 69 -8.97 2.06 21.81
C LEU A 69 -10.49 2.03 21.59
N ALA A 70 -11.30 1.68 22.60
CA ALA A 70 -12.76 1.68 22.48
C ALA A 70 -13.30 3.06 22.06
N ALA A 71 -12.79 4.13 22.67
CA ALA A 71 -13.17 5.50 22.33
C ALA A 71 -12.77 5.92 20.90
N LEU A 72 -11.73 5.30 20.31
CA LEU A 72 -11.35 5.54 18.92
C LEU A 72 -12.35 4.90 17.96
N LEU A 73 -12.78 3.67 18.23
CA LEU A 73 -13.77 2.95 17.42
C LEU A 73 -15.10 3.71 17.35
N GLU A 74 -15.62 4.13 18.51
CA GLU A 74 -16.85 4.95 18.60
C GLU A 74 -16.69 6.28 17.86
N ARG A 75 -15.53 6.93 17.98
CA ARG A 75 -15.26 8.20 17.29
C ARG A 75 -15.29 8.03 15.78
N ARG A 76 -14.75 6.94 15.22
CA ARG A 76 -14.78 6.67 13.77
C ARG A 76 -16.18 6.46 13.25
N ALA A 77 -17.00 5.68 13.95
CA ALA A 77 -18.41 5.52 13.60
C ALA A 77 -19.16 6.86 13.62
N LYS A 78 -18.88 7.71 14.62
CA LYS A 78 -19.44 9.06 14.69
C LYS A 78 -18.95 9.97 13.56
N MET A 79 -17.65 9.97 13.27
CA MET A 79 -17.05 10.77 12.18
C MET A 79 -17.68 10.45 10.82
N ALA A 80 -18.04 9.18 10.59
CA ALA A 80 -18.67 8.73 9.37
C ALA A 80 -20.09 9.30 9.14
N VAL A 81 -20.75 9.75 10.20
CA VAL A 81 -22.13 10.28 10.15
C VAL A 81 -22.14 11.79 10.34
N ASP A 82 -21.41 12.30 11.34
CA ASP A 82 -21.47 13.69 11.78
C ASP A 82 -20.39 14.57 11.11
N GLY A 83 -19.42 13.97 10.40
CA GLY A 83 -18.26 14.65 9.86
C GLY A 83 -17.15 14.86 10.89
N GLY A 84 -16.24 15.82 10.64
CA GLY A 84 -15.05 16.00 11.48
C GLY A 84 -14.02 14.86 11.35
N ILE A 85 -13.96 14.27 10.15
CA ILE A 85 -13.08 13.14 9.81
C ILE A 85 -11.61 13.56 9.94
N ASP A 86 -10.85 12.83 10.76
CA ASP A 86 -9.41 13.01 10.89
C ASP A 86 -8.62 12.28 9.78
N TRP A 87 -7.30 12.50 9.74
CA TRP A 87 -6.44 11.88 8.72
C TRP A 87 -6.48 10.35 8.74
N GLY A 88 -6.40 9.75 9.93
CA GLY A 88 -6.37 8.29 10.08
C GLY A 88 -7.66 7.64 9.60
N PHE A 89 -8.81 8.25 9.88
CA PHE A 89 -10.09 7.74 9.39
C PHE A 89 -10.33 8.04 7.91
N ALA A 90 -9.86 9.19 7.39
CA ALA A 90 -9.93 9.48 5.96
C ALA A 90 -9.16 8.44 5.12
N GLU A 91 -7.97 8.03 5.58
CA GLU A 91 -7.19 6.98 4.92
C GLU A 91 -7.92 5.63 4.93
N LEU A 92 -8.45 5.22 6.08
CA LEU A 92 -9.23 3.99 6.19
C LEU A 92 -10.53 4.02 5.37
N ALA A 93 -11.14 5.20 5.21
CA ALA A 93 -12.29 5.37 4.32
C ALA A 93 -11.90 5.17 2.85
N ALA A 94 -10.71 5.60 2.44
CA ALA A 94 -10.20 5.36 1.09
C ALA A 94 -9.98 3.86 0.87
N PHE A 95 -9.34 3.17 1.82
CA PHE A 95 -9.14 1.73 1.74
C PHE A 95 -10.46 0.97 1.73
N GLY A 96 -11.34 1.25 2.70
CA GLY A 96 -12.63 0.56 2.82
C GLY A 96 -13.51 0.72 1.58
N SER A 97 -13.57 1.92 1.01
CA SER A 97 -14.33 2.15 -0.21
C SER A 97 -13.78 1.41 -1.42
N LEU A 98 -12.45 1.38 -1.60
CA LEU A 98 -11.82 0.60 -2.66
C LEU A 98 -12.10 -0.90 -2.51
N LEU A 99 -12.03 -1.42 -1.28
CA LEU A 99 -12.33 -2.83 -1.00
C LEU A 99 -13.78 -3.18 -1.38
N MET A 100 -14.74 -2.32 -1.01
CA MET A 100 -16.16 -2.48 -1.37
C MET A 100 -16.42 -2.32 -2.87
N GLU A 101 -15.52 -1.66 -3.61
CA GLU A 101 -15.57 -1.52 -5.08
C GLU A 101 -14.82 -2.64 -5.81
N GLY A 102 -14.30 -3.63 -5.09
CA GLY A 102 -13.59 -4.77 -5.68
C GLY A 102 -12.12 -4.50 -6.00
N VAL A 103 -11.54 -3.41 -5.51
CA VAL A 103 -10.10 -3.10 -5.64
C VAL A 103 -9.34 -3.61 -4.41
N PRO A 104 -8.42 -4.58 -4.57
CA PRO A 104 -7.59 -5.04 -3.46
C PRO A 104 -6.69 -3.93 -2.93
N VAL A 105 -6.49 -3.89 -1.61
CA VAL A 105 -5.60 -2.93 -0.96
C VAL A 105 -4.51 -3.69 -0.22
N ARG A 106 -3.25 -3.36 -0.52
CA ARG A 106 -2.06 -3.88 0.15
C ARG A 106 -1.29 -2.73 0.80
N LEU A 107 -1.11 -2.79 2.11
CA LEU A 107 -0.28 -1.86 2.88
C LEU A 107 0.79 -2.64 3.64
N ALA A 108 2.05 -2.27 3.46
CA ALA A 108 3.16 -2.82 4.23
C ALA A 108 4.11 -1.71 4.71
N GLY A 109 4.63 -1.85 5.92
CA GLY A 109 5.58 -0.91 6.49
C GLY A 109 5.83 -1.20 7.95
N GLN A 110 6.82 -0.54 8.55
CA GLN A 110 7.17 -0.78 9.95
C GLN A 110 6.04 -0.27 10.84
N ASP A 111 5.48 -1.16 11.67
CA ASP A 111 4.34 -0.90 12.55
C ASP A 111 3.05 -0.41 11.86
N SER A 112 2.91 -0.58 10.54
CA SER A 112 1.81 -0.01 9.75
C SER A 112 0.42 -0.48 10.15
N GLN A 113 0.27 -1.67 10.76
CA GLN A 113 -1.04 -2.13 11.25
C GLN A 113 -1.62 -1.21 12.35
N ARG A 114 -0.75 -0.69 13.22
CA ARG A 114 -1.13 0.30 14.25
C ARG A 114 -0.95 1.72 13.73
N GLY A 115 0.08 1.93 12.91
CA GLY A 115 0.66 3.22 12.57
C GLY A 115 1.69 3.65 13.61
N THR A 116 2.81 4.21 13.14
CA THR A 116 3.89 4.76 13.97
C THR A 116 3.34 5.70 15.05
N PHE A 117 2.43 6.59 14.65
CA PHE A 117 1.82 7.63 15.48
C PHE A 117 0.55 7.17 16.20
N THR A 118 0.26 5.86 16.24
CA THR A 118 -0.93 5.29 16.91
C THR A 118 -2.25 5.83 16.34
N GLN A 119 -2.24 6.16 15.05
CA GLN A 119 -3.34 6.82 14.35
C GLN A 119 -4.19 5.85 13.50
N ARG A 120 -3.57 4.78 12.97
CA ARG A 120 -4.21 3.94 11.96
C ARG A 120 -5.08 2.85 12.55
N HIS A 121 -4.57 2.03 13.45
CA HIS A 121 -5.32 0.90 14.02
C HIS A 121 -6.20 0.18 12.99
N SER A 122 -5.58 -0.31 11.91
CA SER A 122 -6.27 -1.14 10.90
C SER A 122 -6.39 -2.59 11.34
N VAL A 123 -5.56 -3.00 12.32
CA VAL A 123 -5.63 -4.27 13.04
C VAL A 123 -5.64 -3.99 14.54
N PHE A 124 -6.54 -4.66 15.25
CA PHE A 124 -6.67 -4.66 16.70
C PHE A 124 -6.23 -6.02 17.23
N HIS A 125 -5.65 -6.01 18.43
CA HIS A 125 -5.29 -7.21 19.17
C HIS A 125 -6.19 -7.34 20.39
N ASP A 126 -6.73 -8.53 20.58
CA ASP A 126 -7.50 -8.88 21.77
C ASP A 126 -6.61 -8.74 23.01
N ARG A 127 -7.08 -8.03 24.02
CA ARG A 127 -6.32 -7.75 25.24
C ARG A 127 -6.00 -9.01 26.07
N ILE A 128 -6.81 -10.05 25.95
CA ILE A 128 -6.72 -11.30 26.71
C ILE A 128 -6.04 -12.40 25.87
N THR A 129 -6.49 -12.60 24.63
CA THR A 129 -6.06 -13.76 23.81
C THR A 129 -4.93 -13.41 22.84
N GLY A 130 -4.75 -12.13 22.49
CA GLY A 130 -3.81 -11.68 21.46
C GLY A 130 -4.28 -11.93 20.03
N GLU A 131 -5.47 -12.51 19.83
CA GLU A 131 -6.07 -12.69 18.51
C GLU A 131 -6.28 -11.36 17.81
N THR A 132 -6.31 -11.37 16.47
CA THR A 132 -6.36 -10.16 15.67
C THR A 132 -7.71 -9.98 15.01
N TRP A 133 -8.19 -8.74 14.98
CA TRP A 133 -9.38 -8.34 14.25
C TRP A 133 -9.08 -7.09 13.41
N ALA A 134 -9.56 -7.06 12.17
CA ALA A 134 -9.37 -5.94 11.25
C ALA A 134 -10.74 -5.49 10.72
N PRO A 135 -11.24 -4.31 11.13
CA PRO A 135 -12.57 -3.82 10.73
C PRO A 135 -12.81 -3.85 9.21
N LEU A 136 -11.80 -3.47 8.42
CA LEU A 136 -11.93 -3.39 6.96
C LEU A 136 -11.95 -4.74 6.23
N LYS A 137 -11.82 -5.88 6.93
CA LYS A 137 -11.93 -7.22 6.32
C LYS A 137 -13.37 -7.73 6.22
N HIS A 138 -14.36 -7.00 6.76
CA HIS A 138 -15.76 -7.46 6.89
C HIS A 138 -16.78 -6.35 6.56
N LEU A 139 -16.55 -5.59 5.48
CA LEU A 139 -17.38 -4.49 4.98
C LEU A 139 -18.53 -4.95 4.06
N SER A 140 -18.29 -5.94 3.17
CA SER A 140 -19.31 -6.56 2.31
C SER A 140 -18.95 -8.01 1.98
N GLU A 141 -19.93 -8.81 1.53
CA GLU A 141 -19.72 -10.23 1.21
C GLU A 141 -18.76 -10.44 0.02
N ASP A 142 -18.75 -9.50 -0.92
CA ASP A 142 -18.02 -9.53 -2.19
C ASP A 142 -16.81 -8.59 -2.22
N GLN A 143 -16.43 -8.00 -1.08
CA GLN A 143 -15.30 -7.07 -1.02
C GLN A 143 -13.99 -7.72 -1.50
N ALA A 144 -13.10 -6.89 -2.01
CA ALA A 144 -11.74 -7.30 -2.31
C ALA A 144 -10.92 -7.56 -1.04
N GLN A 145 -9.75 -8.16 -1.26
CA GLN A 145 -8.82 -8.53 -0.20
C GLN A 145 -8.11 -7.32 0.39
N PHE A 146 -8.09 -7.25 1.72
CA PHE A 146 -7.31 -6.29 2.47
C PHE A 146 -6.08 -6.95 3.11
N TRP A 147 -4.91 -6.60 2.62
CA TRP A 147 -3.64 -7.09 3.10
C TRP A 147 -2.87 -5.99 3.83
N VAL A 148 -2.71 -6.11 5.14
CA VAL A 148 -1.96 -5.14 5.94
C VAL A 148 -0.94 -5.83 6.82
N TYR A 149 0.32 -5.42 6.71
CA TYR A 149 1.45 -6.08 7.36
C TYR A 149 2.35 -5.08 8.08
N ASN A 150 2.84 -5.49 9.24
CA ASN A 150 4.06 -4.92 9.79
C ASN A 150 5.24 -5.56 9.05
N SER A 151 6.03 -4.75 8.35
CA SER A 151 7.19 -5.23 7.61
C SER A 151 8.32 -5.63 8.54
N LEU A 152 9.32 -6.31 7.98
CA LEU A 152 10.64 -6.40 8.61
C LEU A 152 11.26 -5.00 8.74
N LEU A 153 12.28 -4.88 9.59
CA LEU A 153 13.07 -3.66 9.74
C LEU A 153 14.06 -3.52 8.57
N SER A 154 13.53 -3.28 7.37
CA SER A 154 14.31 -3.10 6.14
C SER A 154 13.56 -2.21 5.15
N GLU A 155 14.18 -1.11 4.73
CA GLU A 155 13.60 -0.23 3.70
C GLU A 155 13.85 -0.79 2.30
N TYR A 156 15.10 -1.16 1.99
CA TYR A 156 15.49 -1.65 0.66
C TYR A 156 14.63 -2.83 0.21
N ALA A 157 14.60 -3.91 1.00
CA ALA A 157 13.89 -5.13 0.62
C ALA A 157 12.37 -4.95 0.67
N ALA A 158 11.83 -4.22 1.65
CA ALA A 158 10.39 -4.00 1.74
C ALA A 158 9.89 -3.15 0.56
N LEU A 159 10.54 -2.02 0.26
CA LEU A 159 10.14 -1.17 -0.87
C LEU A 159 10.33 -1.87 -2.21
N GLY A 160 11.44 -2.61 -2.38
CA GLY A 160 11.68 -3.42 -3.59
C GLY A 160 10.60 -4.48 -3.81
N PHE A 161 10.13 -5.11 -2.73
CA PHE A 161 9.03 -6.06 -2.79
C PHE A 161 7.72 -5.39 -3.21
N GLU A 162 7.35 -4.26 -2.60
CA GLU A 162 6.10 -3.56 -2.93
C GLU A 162 6.11 -2.98 -4.35
N TYR A 163 7.26 -2.51 -4.84
CA TYR A 163 7.43 -2.15 -6.25
C TYR A 163 7.11 -3.34 -7.15
N GLY A 164 7.77 -4.50 -6.96
CA GLY A 164 7.52 -5.70 -7.75
C GLY A 164 6.08 -6.18 -7.67
N TYR A 165 5.47 -6.11 -6.47
CA TYR A 165 4.06 -6.46 -6.28
C TYR A 165 3.15 -5.57 -7.12
N SER A 166 3.37 -4.26 -7.16
CA SER A 166 2.55 -3.31 -7.95
C SER A 166 2.71 -3.45 -9.47
N VAL A 167 3.85 -4.00 -9.93
CA VAL A 167 4.07 -4.32 -11.35
C VAL A 167 3.18 -5.49 -11.77
N GLU A 168 3.12 -6.53 -10.93
CA GLU A 168 2.34 -7.75 -11.18
C GLU A 168 0.85 -7.60 -10.87
N ARG A 169 0.49 -6.92 -9.77
CA ARG A 169 -0.90 -6.68 -9.34
C ARG A 169 -1.36 -5.27 -9.72
N SER A 170 -1.56 -5.09 -11.02
CA SER A 170 -2.07 -3.86 -11.64
C SER A 170 -3.46 -3.42 -11.16
N ASP A 171 -4.22 -4.36 -10.59
CA ASP A 171 -5.59 -4.22 -10.08
C ASP A 171 -5.65 -3.72 -8.63
N ALA A 172 -4.52 -3.67 -7.92
CA ALA A 172 -4.47 -3.36 -6.50
C ALA A 172 -3.90 -1.96 -6.21
N LEU A 173 -4.40 -1.33 -5.13
CA LEU A 173 -3.71 -0.23 -4.48
C LEU A 173 -2.60 -0.79 -3.58
N VAL A 174 -1.34 -0.57 -3.95
CA VAL A 174 -0.16 -1.10 -3.26
C VAL A 174 0.60 0.05 -2.61
N LEU A 175 0.71 0.03 -1.29
CA LEU A 175 1.35 1.08 -0.50
C LEU A 175 2.49 0.51 0.36
N TRP A 176 3.60 1.23 0.36
CA TRP A 176 4.67 1.09 1.32
C TRP A 176 4.73 2.31 2.24
N GLU A 177 4.75 2.11 3.55
CA GLU A 177 4.85 3.18 4.54
C GLU A 177 6.22 3.14 5.23
N ALA A 178 6.94 4.27 5.18
CA ALA A 178 8.13 4.48 5.99
C ALA A 178 7.73 4.79 7.44
N GLN A 179 8.51 4.35 8.43
CA GLN A 179 8.25 4.73 9.83
C GLN A 179 8.34 6.26 10.00
N PHE A 180 9.39 6.85 9.42
CA PHE A 180 9.56 8.27 9.12
C PHE A 180 10.14 8.37 7.71
N GLY A 181 9.77 9.43 6.97
CA GLY A 181 10.24 9.63 5.60
C GLY A 181 11.77 9.70 5.48
N ASP A 182 12.47 10.10 6.54
CA ASP A 182 13.92 10.20 6.59
C ASP A 182 14.64 8.88 6.25
N PHE A 183 14.06 7.73 6.59
CA PHE A 183 14.65 6.40 6.39
C PHE A 183 14.52 5.87 4.96
N VAL A 184 13.70 6.50 4.11
CA VAL A 184 13.49 6.05 2.72
C VAL A 184 14.79 6.02 1.90
N ASN A 185 15.81 6.78 2.32
CA ASN A 185 17.15 6.76 1.74
C ASN A 185 17.84 5.39 1.84
N GLY A 186 17.44 4.51 2.78
CA GLY A 186 17.90 3.12 2.84
C GLY A 186 17.47 2.29 1.63
N ALA A 187 16.44 2.74 0.90
CA ALA A 187 15.94 2.11 -0.32
C ALA A 187 16.27 2.91 -1.59
N GLN A 188 17.28 3.79 -1.57
CA GLN A 188 17.58 4.71 -2.67
C GLN A 188 17.79 3.98 -4.02
N THR A 189 18.45 2.81 -4.02
CA THR A 189 18.62 2.02 -5.25
C THR A 189 17.29 1.60 -5.88
N ILE A 190 16.29 1.26 -5.08
CA ILE A 190 14.95 0.93 -5.59
C ILE A 190 14.30 2.18 -6.20
N ILE A 191 14.50 3.34 -5.58
CA ILE A 191 13.92 4.60 -6.04
C ILE A 191 14.54 5.05 -7.36
N ASP A 192 15.87 5.04 -7.44
CA ASP A 192 16.63 5.51 -8.61
C ASP A 192 16.47 4.55 -9.79
N GLU A 193 16.64 3.24 -9.54
CA GLU A 193 16.74 2.26 -10.62
C GLU A 193 15.41 1.68 -11.06
N PHE A 194 14.34 1.85 -10.26
CA PHE A 194 13.04 1.27 -10.57
C PHE A 194 11.93 2.32 -10.53
N ILE A 195 11.62 2.89 -9.37
CA ILE A 195 10.45 3.77 -9.19
C ILE A 195 10.51 4.99 -10.12
N SER A 196 11.66 5.65 -10.22
CA SER A 196 11.78 6.88 -11.02
C SER A 196 12.09 6.64 -12.51
N SER A 197 12.56 5.46 -12.90
CA SER A 197 13.16 5.28 -14.23
C SER A 197 12.73 4.03 -15.02
N ALA A 198 12.03 3.07 -14.41
CA ALA A 198 11.72 1.79 -15.07
C ALA A 198 10.83 1.94 -16.31
N ASP A 199 9.90 2.88 -16.33
CA ASP A 199 9.04 3.07 -17.51
C ASP A 199 9.87 3.52 -18.73
N GLN A 200 10.79 4.48 -18.54
CA GLN A 200 11.63 4.95 -19.64
C GLN A 200 12.70 3.93 -20.04
N LYS A 201 13.23 3.16 -19.09
CA LYS A 201 14.25 2.14 -19.37
C LYS A 201 13.69 0.88 -20.02
N TRP A 202 12.51 0.44 -19.58
CA TRP A 202 12.00 -0.92 -19.86
C TRP A 202 10.51 -0.96 -20.21
N SER A 203 9.83 0.19 -20.33
CA SER A 203 8.37 0.27 -20.50
C SER A 203 7.60 -0.48 -19.41
N GLN A 204 8.19 -0.55 -18.21
CA GLN A 204 7.60 -1.21 -17.05
C GLN A 204 6.95 -0.18 -16.15
N THR A 205 5.62 -0.23 -16.08
CA THR A 205 4.82 0.67 -15.24
C THR A 205 4.55 0.10 -13.85
N SER A 206 4.54 0.94 -12.84
CA SER A 206 4.20 0.61 -11.44
C SER A 206 3.23 1.65 -10.88
N SER A 207 2.31 1.22 -10.02
CA SER A 207 1.38 2.10 -9.27
C SER A 207 1.72 2.18 -7.78
N VAL A 208 2.92 1.80 -7.37
CA VAL A 208 3.32 1.78 -5.95
C VAL A 208 3.16 3.16 -5.31
N VAL A 209 2.62 3.18 -4.10
CA VAL A 209 2.49 4.39 -3.27
C VAL A 209 3.54 4.36 -2.17
N LEU A 210 4.29 5.44 -2.00
CA LEU A 210 5.19 5.64 -0.88
C LEU A 210 4.55 6.65 0.06
N LEU A 211 4.20 6.22 1.27
CA LEU A 211 3.73 7.09 2.35
C LEU A 211 4.94 7.47 3.21
N LEU A 212 5.34 8.74 3.18
CA LEU A 212 6.57 9.23 3.78
C LEU A 212 6.26 10.31 4.85
N PRO A 213 6.08 9.93 6.12
CA PRO A 213 5.84 10.90 7.19
C PRO A 213 6.89 12.01 7.20
N HIS A 214 6.44 13.25 7.10
CA HIS A 214 7.28 14.43 6.92
C HIS A 214 6.74 15.60 7.75
N GLY A 215 7.61 16.32 8.45
CA GLY A 215 7.23 17.49 9.21
C GLY A 215 8.32 17.96 10.17
N TYR A 216 8.52 19.28 10.26
CA TYR A 216 9.50 19.87 11.17
C TYR A 216 8.88 20.13 12.55
N GLU A 217 8.93 19.12 13.42
CA GLU A 217 8.30 19.15 14.76
C GLU A 217 9.29 19.20 15.92
N GLY A 218 10.58 19.42 15.64
CA GLY A 218 11.64 19.48 16.66
C GLY A 218 12.11 18.12 17.17
N GLN A 219 11.79 17.03 16.47
CA GLN A 219 12.18 15.66 16.84
C GLN A 219 13.61 15.28 16.42
N GLY A 220 14.33 16.19 15.74
CA GLY A 220 15.72 16.00 15.33
C GLY A 220 15.88 15.70 13.83
N PRO A 221 17.12 15.58 13.34
CA PRO A 221 17.44 15.58 11.92
C PRO A 221 16.99 14.32 11.16
N ASP A 222 16.74 13.21 11.85
CA ASP A 222 16.32 11.92 11.26
C ASP A 222 14.83 11.62 11.47
N HIS A 223 14.05 12.62 11.89
CA HIS A 223 12.61 12.54 12.13
C HIS A 223 11.92 13.83 11.66
N SER A 224 12.34 14.34 10.50
CA SER A 224 11.87 15.64 9.99
C SER A 224 11.62 15.63 8.48
N SER A 225 12.53 15.07 7.68
CA SER A 225 12.54 15.27 6.24
C SER A 225 12.43 13.98 5.45
N ALA A 226 11.35 13.85 4.68
CA ALA A 226 11.22 12.86 3.61
C ALA A 226 12.08 13.17 2.36
N ARG A 227 12.88 14.25 2.40
CA ARG A 227 13.75 14.69 1.29
C ARG A 227 12.98 14.97 0.00
N ILE A 228 11.91 15.76 0.13
CA ILE A 228 11.02 16.15 -0.99
C ILE A 228 11.85 16.65 -2.19
N GLU A 229 12.91 17.41 -1.94
CA GLU A 229 13.82 17.94 -2.96
C GLU A 229 14.43 16.85 -3.85
N ARG A 230 14.67 15.66 -3.31
CA ARG A 230 15.25 14.53 -4.07
C ARG A 230 14.22 13.92 -5.01
N PHE A 231 12.99 13.70 -4.53
CA PHE A 231 11.91 13.22 -5.40
C PHE A 231 11.59 14.21 -6.51
N LEU A 232 11.57 15.52 -6.20
CA LEU A 232 11.38 16.55 -7.22
C LEU A 232 12.53 16.58 -8.24
N GLN A 233 13.78 16.37 -7.83
CA GLN A 233 14.91 16.29 -8.75
C GLN A 233 14.80 15.10 -9.72
N MET A 234 14.20 13.99 -9.28
CA MET A 234 14.00 12.79 -10.09
C MET A 234 12.73 12.84 -10.96
N CYS A 235 11.85 13.84 -10.79
CA CYS A 235 10.65 13.99 -11.61
C CYS A 235 11.02 14.42 -13.04
N ALA A 236 10.65 13.60 -14.02
CA ALA A 236 10.79 13.89 -15.45
C ALA A 236 9.83 13.01 -16.26
N GLU A 237 9.36 13.50 -17.42
CA GLU A 237 8.55 12.69 -18.35
C GLU A 237 7.33 12.00 -17.71
N ASP A 238 6.65 12.71 -16.79
CA ASP A 238 5.50 12.21 -16.04
C ASP A 238 5.76 10.86 -15.33
N ASN A 239 7.01 10.59 -14.96
CA ASN A 239 7.45 9.30 -14.41
C ASN A 239 6.78 8.94 -13.07
N MET A 240 6.48 9.92 -12.23
CA MET A 240 5.82 9.76 -10.93
C MET A 240 5.04 11.00 -10.52
N ARG A 241 4.19 10.86 -9.51
CA ARG A 241 3.46 11.96 -8.88
C ARG A 241 4.03 12.21 -7.48
N VAL A 242 4.32 13.45 -7.14
CA VAL A 242 4.76 13.87 -5.81
C VAL A 242 3.73 14.83 -5.24
N VAL A 243 3.12 14.48 -4.11
CA VAL A 243 2.06 15.26 -3.47
C VAL A 243 2.39 15.48 -2.00
N ASN A 244 1.81 16.52 -1.40
CA ASN A 244 1.88 16.77 0.05
C ASN A 244 0.51 17.28 0.52
N PRO A 245 -0.47 16.38 0.74
CA PRO A 245 -1.84 16.78 1.07
C PRO A 245 -1.92 17.45 2.44
N SER A 246 -2.70 18.53 2.54
CA SER A 246 -2.88 19.28 3.80
C SER A 246 -4.17 18.93 4.55
N THR A 247 -5.03 18.09 3.98
CA THR A 247 -6.30 17.65 4.60
C THR A 247 -6.51 16.16 4.38
N GLY A 248 -7.18 15.50 5.34
CA GLY A 248 -7.54 14.09 5.22
C GLY A 248 -8.44 13.81 4.01
N ALA A 249 -9.34 14.73 3.65
CA ALA A 249 -10.17 14.60 2.46
C ALA A 249 -9.34 14.56 1.16
N ASN A 250 -8.33 15.42 1.05
CA ASN A 250 -7.47 15.42 -0.14
C ASN A 250 -6.60 14.14 -0.20
N HIS A 251 -6.11 13.66 0.95
CA HIS A 251 -5.42 12.36 1.04
C HIS A 251 -6.33 11.20 0.59
N PHE A 252 -7.58 11.17 1.08
CA PHE A 252 -8.59 10.20 0.66
C PHE A 252 -8.79 10.18 -0.88
N HIS A 253 -8.97 11.36 -1.48
CA HIS A 253 -9.20 11.45 -2.93
C HIS A 253 -7.97 11.04 -3.74
N VAL A 254 -6.77 11.42 -3.31
CA VAL A 254 -5.51 11.04 -3.97
C VAL A 254 -5.32 9.53 -3.97
N LEU A 255 -5.57 8.85 -2.85
CA LEU A 255 -5.43 7.39 -2.77
C LEU A 255 -6.44 6.65 -3.66
N ARG A 256 -7.69 7.13 -3.69
CA ARG A 256 -8.71 6.57 -4.58
C ARG A 256 -8.39 6.82 -6.04
N GLU A 257 -7.90 8.01 -6.38
CA GLU A 257 -7.46 8.33 -7.74
C GLU A 257 -6.31 7.40 -8.17
N GLN A 258 -5.32 7.20 -7.31
CA GLN A 258 -4.17 6.34 -7.59
C GLN A 258 -4.54 4.90 -7.92
N ALA A 259 -5.53 4.34 -7.23
CA ALA A 259 -6.00 2.98 -7.49
C ALA A 259 -6.51 2.78 -8.94
N TYR A 260 -7.16 3.81 -9.50
CA TYR A 260 -7.77 3.75 -10.83
C TYR A 260 -6.96 4.47 -11.92
N ALA A 261 -5.93 5.24 -11.56
CA ALA A 261 -5.17 6.07 -12.49
C ALA A 261 -4.49 5.23 -13.58
N ARG A 262 -4.61 5.70 -14.83
CA ARG A 262 -3.94 5.14 -16.01
C ARG A 262 -3.36 6.29 -16.84
N PRO A 263 -2.13 6.17 -17.39
CA PRO A 263 -1.18 5.08 -17.21
C PRO A 263 -0.72 4.93 -15.74
N ARG A 264 -0.26 3.74 -15.36
CA ARG A 264 0.17 3.45 -13.99
C ARG A 264 1.49 4.18 -13.69
N ARG A 265 1.47 5.04 -12.68
CA ARG A 265 2.62 5.84 -12.23
C ARG A 265 2.77 5.72 -10.71
N PRO A 266 4.00 5.66 -10.17
CA PRO A 266 4.21 5.72 -8.73
C PRO A 266 3.70 7.04 -8.14
N LEU A 267 3.28 6.98 -6.88
CA LEU A 267 2.81 8.12 -6.11
C LEU A 267 3.64 8.25 -4.84
N ILE A 268 4.24 9.42 -4.64
CA ILE A 268 5.00 9.80 -3.44
C ILE A 268 4.12 10.77 -2.65
N VAL A 269 3.79 10.40 -1.41
CA VAL A 269 2.89 11.14 -0.50
C VAL A 269 3.65 11.54 0.76
#